data_AF-A0A0R3PT48-F1
#
_entry.id   AF-A0A0R3PT48-F1
#
_cell.length_a   1.000
_cell.length_b   1.000
_cell.length_c   1.000
_cell.angle_alpha   90.00
_cell.angle_beta   90.00
_cell.angle_gamma   90.00
#
_symmetry.space_group_name_H-M   'P 1'
#
loop_
_entity.id
_entity.type
_entity.pdbx_description
1 polymer ?
#
loop_
_entity_poly.entity_id
_entity_poly.type
_entity_poly.pdbx_seq_one_letter_code
_entity_poly.pdbx_strand_id
1 'polypeptide(L)'
;MSISLLKLRCYQCNQPYQCGHGVCYGDMCVKTSISQNNAYVSKGCENVTHAMSHYEPQLKLKSYCRTEVVFGIESTICYCRDGDFCNMSPPSLLNSLVVIIPSLFQRIL
;
A
#
# COMPACT_ATOMS: atom_id res chain seq x y z
N MET A 1 -8.32 3.78 -33.53
CA MET A 1 -7.19 3.67 -32.59
C MET A 1 -7.72 4.01 -31.20
N SER A 2 -8.15 3.00 -30.43
CA SER A 2 -8.65 3.24 -29.07
C SER A 2 -7.45 3.35 -28.15
N ILE A 3 -7.20 4.55 -27.61
CA ILE A 3 -6.29 4.70 -26.47
C ILE A 3 -7.07 4.14 -25.29
N SER A 4 -6.91 2.86 -24.98
CA SER A 4 -7.32 2.32 -23.70
C SER A 4 -6.47 3.03 -22.65
N LEU A 5 -6.98 4.15 -22.12
CA LEU A 5 -6.45 4.80 -20.94
C LEU A 5 -6.62 3.77 -19.80
N LEU A 6 -5.62 2.90 -19.64
CA LEU A 6 -5.60 1.87 -18.61
C LEU A 6 -5.70 2.58 -17.27
N LYS A 7 -6.91 2.59 -16.71
CA LYS A 7 -7.15 3.15 -15.39
C LYS A 7 -6.49 2.23 -14.38
N LEU A 8 -5.55 2.79 -13.62
CA LEU A 8 -4.84 2.12 -12.53
C LEU A 8 -5.85 1.52 -11.54
N ARG A 9 -5.54 0.37 -10.94
CA ARG A 9 -6.34 -0.20 -9.84
C ARG A 9 -5.58 -0.11 -8.52
N CYS A 10 -6.26 0.18 -7.43
CA CYS A 10 -5.64 0.35 -6.11
C CYS A 10 -6.47 -0.33 -5.01
N TYR A 11 -5.82 -0.69 -3.90
CA TYR A 11 -6.52 -1.04 -2.66
C TYR A 11 -7.10 0.20 -1.99
N GLN A 12 -8.27 0.06 -1.37
CA GLN A 12 -9.00 1.12 -0.70
C GLN A 12 -9.48 0.64 0.68
N CYS A 13 -9.02 1.30 1.75
CA CYS A 13 -9.36 0.96 3.12
C CYS A 13 -8.93 2.05 4.10
N ASN A 14 -9.56 2.05 5.28
CA ASN A 14 -9.14 2.82 6.44
C ASN A 14 -8.74 1.92 7.64
N GLN A 15 -8.61 0.61 7.40
CA GLN A 15 -8.19 -0.38 8.39
C GLN A 15 -7.27 -1.43 7.74
N PRO A 16 -6.27 -1.99 8.46
CA PRO A 16 -5.22 -2.83 7.86
C PRO A 16 -5.69 -4.09 7.11
N TYR A 17 -6.79 -4.72 7.56
CA TYR A 17 -7.23 -6.03 7.06
C TYR A 17 -8.56 -6.02 6.29
N GLN A 18 -9.23 -4.86 6.22
CA GLN A 18 -10.55 -4.73 5.60
C GLN A 18 -10.46 -3.86 4.35
N CYS A 19 -9.69 -4.32 3.35
CA CYS A 19 -9.49 -3.58 2.11
C CYS A 19 -10.40 -4.07 0.98
N GLY A 20 -11.13 -3.12 0.40
CA GLY A 20 -11.68 -3.26 -0.94
C GLY A 20 -10.61 -2.95 -1.99
N HIS A 21 -10.94 -3.18 -3.25
CA HIS A 21 -10.06 -2.82 -4.36
C HIS A 21 -10.91 -2.50 -5.60
N GLY A 22 -10.35 -1.70 -6.51
CA GLY A 22 -11.08 -1.32 -7.70
C GLY A 22 -10.31 -0.33 -8.58
N VAL A 23 -11.00 0.12 -9.62
CA VAL A 23 -10.51 1.17 -10.52
C VAL A 23 -10.27 2.45 -9.73
N CYS A 24 -9.09 3.01 -9.93
CA CYS A 24 -8.66 4.24 -9.30
C CYS A 24 -9.20 5.44 -10.09
N TYR A 25 -9.95 6.29 -9.41
CA TYR A 25 -10.38 7.58 -9.93
C TYR A 25 -9.39 8.66 -9.47
N GLY A 26 -8.14 8.50 -9.88
CA GLY A 26 -7.03 9.40 -9.61
C GLY A 26 -5.80 9.05 -10.45
N ASP A 27 -4.67 9.68 -10.17
CA ASP A 27 -3.45 9.53 -10.97
C ASP A 27 -2.52 8.42 -10.44
N MET A 28 -2.56 8.14 -9.14
CA MET A 28 -1.68 7.18 -8.46
C MET A 28 -2.36 6.52 -7.26
N CYS A 29 -1.82 5.37 -6.83
CA CYS A 29 -2.22 4.76 -5.57
C CYS A 29 -1.47 5.41 -4.40
N VAL A 30 -2.13 5.51 -3.25
CA VAL A 30 -1.55 5.98 -1.99
C VAL A 30 -1.75 4.95 -0.87
N LYS A 31 -0.79 4.90 0.06
CA LYS A 31 -0.85 4.19 1.33
C LYS A 31 -0.26 5.07 2.42
N THR A 32 -1.00 5.26 3.50
CA THR A 32 -0.52 5.90 4.73
C THR A 32 -0.51 4.90 5.87
N SER A 33 0.52 4.92 6.69
CA SER A 33 0.59 4.13 7.92
C SER A 33 1.32 4.88 9.02
N ILE A 34 0.90 4.68 10.27
CA ILE A 34 1.64 5.20 11.44
C ILE A 34 2.95 4.41 11.58
N SER A 35 4.09 5.12 11.60
CA SER A 35 5.44 4.53 11.58
C SER A 35 5.69 3.57 12.74
N GLN A 36 5.15 3.90 13.90
CA GLN A 36 5.48 3.22 15.15
C GLN A 36 4.85 1.83 15.27
N ASN A 37 3.70 1.54 14.63
CA ASN A 37 2.98 0.28 14.85
C ASN A 37 2.08 -0.20 13.69
N ASN A 38 1.98 0.51 12.57
CA ASN A 38 1.00 0.23 11.50
C ASN A 38 -0.46 0.03 12.00
N ALA A 39 -0.78 0.50 13.21
CA ALA A 39 -2.07 0.31 13.86
C ALA A 39 -3.20 1.01 13.09
N TYR A 40 -2.85 2.07 12.36
CA TYR A 40 -3.71 2.76 11.43
C TYR A 40 -3.09 2.72 10.05
N VAL A 41 -3.89 2.28 9.09
CA VAL A 41 -3.53 2.23 7.67
C VAL A 41 -4.68 2.82 6.88
N SER A 42 -4.37 3.76 5.99
CA SER A 42 -5.29 4.23 4.98
C SER A 42 -4.71 3.96 3.60
N LYS A 43 -5.54 3.52 2.66
CA LYS A 43 -5.16 3.25 1.27
C LYS A 43 -6.20 3.82 0.34
N GLY A 44 -5.76 4.32 -0.80
CA GLY A 44 -6.68 4.83 -1.79
C GLY A 44 -6.00 5.33 -3.05
N CYS A 45 -6.61 6.36 -3.61
CA CYS A 45 -6.24 7.01 -4.85
C CYS A 45 -6.04 8.50 -4.62
N GLU A 46 -4.97 9.04 -5.19
CA GLU A 46 -4.61 10.44 -5.07
C GLU A 46 -4.40 11.06 -6.46
N ASN A 47 -4.66 12.36 -6.59
CA ASN A 47 -4.30 13.14 -7.78
C ASN A 47 -2.91 13.74 -7.63
N VAL A 48 -2.17 13.87 -8.72
CA VAL A 48 -0.91 14.63 -8.71
C VAL A 48 -1.25 16.11 -8.50
N THR A 49 -0.84 16.67 -7.36
CA THR A 49 -0.95 18.13 -7.13
C THR A 49 0.34 18.84 -7.51
N HIS A 50 0.26 20.13 -7.86
CA HIS A 50 1.43 20.96 -8.15
C HIS A 50 2.45 20.98 -7.00
N ALA A 51 1.98 20.92 -5.75
CA ALA A 51 2.85 20.84 -4.57
C ALA A 51 3.71 19.55 -4.57
N MET A 52 3.14 18.41 -4.97
CA MET A 52 3.88 17.16 -5.12
C MET A 52 4.85 17.22 -6.31
N SER A 53 4.45 17.88 -7.40
CA SER A 53 5.31 18.07 -8.59
C SER A 53 6.53 18.96 -8.32
N HIS A 54 6.43 19.92 -7.40
CA HIS A 54 7.54 20.82 -7.05
C HIS A 54 8.50 20.23 -6.01
N TYR A 55 8.00 19.42 -5.08
CA TYR A 55 8.82 18.79 -4.05
C TYR A 55 9.63 17.60 -4.58
N GLU A 56 9.06 16.87 -5.56
CA GLU A 56 9.77 15.80 -6.25
C GLU A 56 9.65 15.95 -7.79
N PRO A 57 10.63 16.60 -8.46
CA PRO A 57 10.81 16.46 -9.91
C PRO A 57 11.12 15.01 -10.34
N GLN A 58 11.28 14.12 -9.36
CA GLN A 58 11.55 12.70 -9.44
C GLN A 58 10.27 11.83 -9.40
N LEU A 59 9.06 12.38 -9.57
CA LEU A 59 7.81 11.59 -9.78
C LEU A 59 7.83 10.67 -11.03
N LYS A 60 8.96 10.63 -11.75
CA LYS A 60 9.37 9.53 -12.63
C LYS A 60 9.72 8.23 -11.88
N LEU A 61 9.85 8.25 -10.55
CA LEU A 61 10.04 7.06 -9.73
C LEU A 61 8.74 6.29 -9.61
N LYS A 62 8.86 4.98 -9.86
CA LYS A 62 7.80 3.97 -9.74
C LYS A 62 7.04 4.03 -8.41
N SER A 63 7.73 4.41 -7.33
CA SER A 63 7.18 4.61 -5.99
C SER A 63 8.00 5.63 -5.19
N TYR A 64 7.36 6.30 -4.24
CA TYR A 64 7.98 7.30 -3.36
C TYR A 64 7.29 7.29 -1.99
N CYS A 65 8.04 7.50 -0.90
CA CYS A 65 7.47 7.63 0.44
C CYS A 65 8.04 8.86 1.15
N ARG A 66 7.19 9.55 1.90
CA ARG A 66 7.57 10.64 2.81
C ARG A 66 7.02 10.40 4.19
N THR A 67 7.64 11.04 5.16
CA THR A 67 7.18 11.02 6.54
C THR A 67 6.69 12.41 6.93
N GLU A 68 5.54 12.46 7.58
CA GLU A 68 4.93 13.67 8.10
C GLU A 68 4.50 13.47 9.55
N VAL A 69 4.57 14.54 10.33
CA VAL A 69 4.07 14.54 11.71
C VAL A 69 2.71 15.23 11.72
N VAL A 70 1.66 14.46 11.95
CA VAL A 70 0.28 14.95 12.01
C VAL A 70 -0.22 14.75 13.43
N PHE A 71 -0.60 15.84 14.11
CA PHE A 71 -0.98 15.82 15.54
C PHE A 71 0.07 15.20 16.47
N GLY A 72 1.37 15.38 16.16
CA GLY A 72 2.47 14.79 16.94
C GLY A 72 2.70 13.30 16.68
N ILE A 73 1.94 12.69 15.76
CA ILE A 73 2.07 11.30 15.36
C ILE A 73 2.82 11.23 14.04
N GLU A 74 3.92 10.48 14.03
CA GLU A 74 4.71 10.24 12.82
C GLU A 74 3.97 9.25 11.90
N SER A 75 3.70 9.71 10.69
CA SER A 75 2.97 8.97 9.66
C SER A 75 3.82 8.89 8.39
N THR A 76 3.95 7.70 7.84
CA THR A 76 4.61 7.47 6.55
C THR A 76 3.54 7.37 5.46
N ILE A 77 3.68 8.20 4.43
CA ILE A 77 2.79 8.25 3.27
C ILE A 77 3.60 7.81 2.05
N CYS A 78 3.15 6.75 1.39
CA CYS A 78 3.75 6.18 0.19
C CYS A 78 2.81 6.30 -1.00
N TYR A 79 3.37 6.66 -2.15
CA TYR A 79 2.70 6.81 -3.43
C TYR A 79 3.33 5.87 -4.45
N CYS A 80 2.54 5.33 -5.37
CA CYS A 80 3.03 4.47 -6.45
C CYS A 80 2.12 4.49 -7.68
N ARG A 81 2.71 4.24 -8.86
CA ARG A 81 2.00 4.24 -10.15
C ARG A 81 2.55 3.18 -11.13
N ASP A 82 3.40 2.30 -10.64
CA ASP A 82 4.15 1.34 -11.47
C ASP A 82 3.38 0.09 -11.86
N GLY A 83 2.21 -0.13 -11.27
CA GLY A 83 1.29 -1.20 -11.65
C GLY A 83 0.02 -1.22 -10.82
N ASP A 84 -0.93 -2.05 -11.25
CA ASP A 84 -2.15 -2.29 -10.49
C ASP A 84 -1.83 -2.83 -9.10
N PHE A 85 -2.53 -2.30 -8.10
CA PHE A 85 -2.45 -2.67 -6.69
C PHE A 85 -1.06 -2.45 -6.05
N CYS A 86 -0.23 -1.56 -6.60
CA CYS A 86 1.10 -1.25 -6.08
C CYS A 86 1.10 -0.80 -4.61
N ASN A 87 -0.03 -0.30 -4.08
CA ASN A 87 -0.19 0.08 -2.67
C ASN A 87 -0.51 -1.11 -1.75
N MET A 88 -0.28 -2.34 -2.19
CA MET A 88 -0.35 -3.54 -1.35
C MET A 88 0.57 -3.41 -0.13
N SER A 89 0.22 -4.07 0.97
CA SER A 89 1.14 -4.21 2.11
C SER A 89 1.65 -5.64 2.13
N PRO A 90 2.95 -5.85 2.37
CA PRO A 90 3.46 -7.21 2.53
C PRO A 90 2.72 -7.88 3.70
N PRO A 91 2.36 -9.16 3.59
CA PRO A 91 1.76 -9.88 4.71
C PRO A 91 2.73 -9.86 5.89
N SER A 92 2.22 -9.62 7.09
CA SER A 92 3.00 -9.71 8.32
C SER A 92 3.61 -11.10 8.45
N LEU A 93 4.93 -11.20 8.59
CA LEU A 93 5.70 -12.45 8.68
C LEU A 93 5.27 -13.38 9.84
N LEU A 94 4.42 -12.92 10.75
CA LEU A 94 3.93 -13.68 11.89
C LEU A 94 2.90 -14.78 11.54
N ASN A 95 2.26 -14.75 10.36
CA ASN A 95 1.27 -15.76 9.97
C ASN A 95 1.81 -16.94 9.15
N SER A 96 3.10 -16.95 8.79
CA SER A 96 3.70 -18.05 7.99
C SER A 96 4.26 -19.20 8.82
N LEU A 97 4.29 -19.12 10.15
CA LEU A 97 4.89 -20.14 11.02
C LEU A 97 3.94 -21.27 11.46
N VAL A 98 2.65 -21.24 11.10
CA VAL A 98 1.64 -22.19 11.63
C VAL A 98 1.38 -23.41 10.72
N VAL A 99 2.04 -23.55 9.56
CA VAL A 99 1.74 -24.64 8.59
C VAL A 99 2.92 -25.61 8.38
N ILE A 100 3.86 -25.71 9.33
CA ILE A 100 4.86 -26.79 9.30
C ILE A 100 4.81 -27.50 10.64
N ILE A 101 4.50 -28.80 10.61
CA ILE A 101 4.33 -29.77 11.72
C ILE A 101 2.85 -29.87 12.18
N PRO A 102 2.11 -30.89 11.66
CA PRO A 102 2.26 -32.23 12.21
C PRO A 102 2.15 -33.34 11.14
N SER A 103 3.27 -33.76 10.56
CA SER A 103 3.31 -35.01 9.78
C SER A 103 4.36 -36.01 10.27
N LEU A 104 5.06 -35.71 11.38
CA LEU A 104 6.10 -36.56 11.94
C LEU A 104 5.67 -37.36 13.19
N PHE A 105 4.45 -37.20 13.71
CA PHE A 105 4.00 -37.87 14.94
C PHE A 105 3.02 -39.04 14.75
N GLN A 106 2.73 -39.48 13.51
CA GLN A 106 1.77 -40.56 13.25
C GLN A 106 2.42 -41.87 12.76
N ARG A 107 3.70 -42.09 13.07
CA ARG A 107 4.42 -43.35 12.77
C ARG A 107 5.11 -44.01 13.97
N ILE A 108 4.77 -43.62 15.21
CA ILE A 108 5.24 -44.30 16.42
C ILE A 108 4.09 -44.38 17.43
N LEU A 109 3.11 -45.23 17.15
CA LEU A 109 2.49 -46.15 18.12
C LEU A 109 1.70 -47.22 17.36
#